data_AF-A0A1E5PCZ6-F1
#
_entry.id   AF-A0A1E5PCZ6-F1
#
_cell.length_a   1.000
_cell.length_b   1.000
_cell.length_c   1.000
_cell.angle_alpha   90.00
_cell.angle_beta   90.00
_cell.angle_gamma   90.00
#
_symmetry.space_group_name_H-M   'P 1'
#
loop_
_entity.id
_entity.type
_entity.pdbx_description
1 polymer ?
#
loop_
_entity_poly.entity_id
_entity_poly.type
_entity_poly.pdbx_seq_one_letter_code
_entity_poly.pdbx_strand_id
1 'polypeptide(L)' 'MTSELWAALPAAVRDKVDELIVQERSVQAVFAVRSSGVTPRPGLRACQDLIAERGAVLAGGAEPGSPGLTS' A
#
# COMPACT_ATOMS: atom_id res chain seq x y z
N MET A 1 12.44 -4.36 -4.15
CA MET A 1 12.56 -3.26 -5.16
C MET A 1 11.29 -2.40 -5.24
N THR A 2 10.41 -2.54 -4.26
CA THR A 2 9.08 -1.92 -4.13
C THR A 2 9.11 -0.76 -3.15
N SER A 3 10.01 -0.79 -2.16
CA SER A 3 10.29 0.33 -1.26
C SER A 3 10.76 1.59 -2.01
N GLU A 4 11.48 1.42 -3.13
CA GLU A 4 11.92 2.53 -3.98
C GLU A 4 10.74 3.15 -4.75
N LEU A 5 9.84 2.32 -5.28
CA LEU A 5 8.61 2.78 -5.93
C LEU A 5 7.69 3.49 -4.92
N TRP A 6 7.55 2.94 -3.71
CA TRP A 6 6.78 3.57 -2.64
C TRP A 6 7.38 4.92 -2.21
N ALA A 7 8.70 5.01 -2.07
CA ALA A 7 9.40 6.25 -1.73
C ALA A 7 9.30 7.32 -2.85
N ALA A 8 9.26 6.88 -4.12
CA ALA A 8 9.07 7.77 -5.27
C ALA A 8 7.66 8.36 -5.36
N LEU A 9 6.66 7.77 -4.68
CA LEU A 9 5.30 8.29 -4.68
C LEU A 9 5.20 9.55 -3.80
N PRO A 10 4.51 10.60 -4.27
CA PRO A 10 4.20 11.75 -3.43
C PRO A 10 3.35 11.31 -2.23
N ALA A 11 3.50 11.99 -1.09
CA ALA A 11 2.86 11.61 0.17
C ALA A 11 1.33 11.48 0.04
N ALA A 12 0.69 12.39 -0.71
CA ALA A 12 -0.75 12.34 -0.95
C ALA A 12 -1.20 11.09 -1.71
N VAL A 13 -0.36 10.56 -2.60
CA VAL A 13 -0.67 9.31 -3.32
C VAL A 13 -0.42 8.09 -2.43
N ARG A 14 0.61 8.13 -1.58
CA ARG A 14 0.85 7.06 -0.59
C ARG A 14 -0.34 6.90 0.35
N ASP A 15 -0.82 8.00 0.92
CA ASP A 15 -2.00 8.03 1.80
C ASP A 15 -3.25 7.47 1.09
N LYS A 16 -3.53 7.96 -0.12
CA LYS A 16 -4.61 7.44 -0.99
C LYS A 16 -4.50 5.93 -1.23
N VAL A 17 -3.30 5.44 -1.53
CA VAL A 17 -3.07 4.01 -1.80
C VAL A 17 -3.33 3.19 -0.54
N ASP A 18 -2.91 3.68 0.62
CA ASP A 18 -3.15 3.06 1.91
C ASP A 18 -4.66 2.91 2.20
N GLU A 19 -5.42 3.99 2.05
CA GLU A 19 -6.88 3.97 2.20
C GLU A 19 -7.55 2.96 1.27
N LEU A 20 -7.10 2.92 0.01
CA LEU A 20 -7.65 2.00 -0.99
C LEU A 20 -7.30 0.53 -0.66
N ILE A 21 -6.16 0.27 -0.03
CA ILE A 21 -5.77 -1.06 0.42
C ILE A 21 -6.63 -1.50 1.60
N VAL A 22 -6.84 -0.62 2.59
CA VAL A 22 -7.73 -0.88 3.74
C VAL A 22 -9.16 -1.17 3.28
N GLN A 23 -9.62 -0.52 2.21
CA GLN A 23 -10.94 -0.75 1.61
C GLN A 23 -10.99 -1.94 0.63
N GLU A 24 -9.91 -2.73 0.51
CA GLU A 24 -9.79 -3.86 -0.43
C GLU A 24 -10.00 -3.46 -1.91
N ARG A 25 -9.75 -2.20 -2.26
CA ARG A 25 -9.92 -1.62 -3.61
C ARG A 25 -8.64 -1.68 -4.43
N SER A 26 -8.09 -2.90 -4.59
CA SER A 26 -6.80 -3.14 -5.24
C SER A 26 -6.66 -2.54 -6.66
N VAL A 27 -7.72 -2.59 -7.46
CA VAL A 27 -7.70 -2.00 -8.83
C VAL A 27 -7.53 -0.48 -8.79
N GLN A 28 -8.21 0.19 -7.86
CA GLN A 28 -8.10 1.64 -7.69
C GLN A 28 -6.73 2.02 -7.12
N ALA A 29 -6.16 1.20 -6.23
CA ALA A 29 -4.81 1.39 -5.72
C ALA A 29 -3.77 1.30 -6.85
N VAL A 30 -3.88 0.31 -7.75
CA VAL A 30 -3.02 0.21 -8.95
C VAL A 30 -3.16 1.45 -9.83
N PHE A 31 -4.39 1.94 -10.02
CA PHE A 31 -4.63 3.14 -10.80
C PHE A 31 -3.97 4.38 -10.18
N ALA A 32 -4.11 4.58 -8.86
CA ALA A 32 -3.49 5.70 -8.14
C ALA A 32 -1.96 5.68 -8.28
N VAL A 33 -1.32 4.51 -8.15
CA VAL A 33 0.13 4.36 -8.34
C VAL A 33 0.54 4.67 -9.78
N ARG A 34 -0.19 4.19 -10.79
CA ARG A 34 0.14 4.45 -12.21
C ARG A 34 -0.18 5.86 -12.67
N SER A 35 -1.12 6.53 -12.01
CA SER A 35 -1.51 7.92 -12.32
C SER A 35 -0.71 8.95 -11.52
N SER A 36 0.22 8.50 -10.67
CA SER A 36 1.04 9.36 -9.80
C SER A 36 2.07 10.23 -10.54
N GLY A 37 2.35 9.94 -11.81
CA GLY A 37 3.39 10.62 -12.59
C GLY A 37 4.81 10.10 -12.34
N VAL A 38 4.99 9.04 -11.53
CA VAL A 38 6.31 8.41 -11.32
C VAL A 38 6.85 7.88 -12.66
N THR A 39 8.12 8.21 -12.94
CA THR A 39 8.85 7.80 -14.15
C THR A 39 10.12 7.03 -13.75
N PRO A 40 10.39 5.85 -14.34
CA PRO A 40 9.61 5.18 -15.37
C PRO A 40 8.25 4.70 -14.85
N ARG A 41 7.25 4.71 -15.75
CA ARG A 41 5.88 4.34 -15.38
C ARG A 41 5.86 2.90 -14.87
N PRO A 42 5.39 2.65 -13.63
CA PRO A 42 5.42 1.31 -13.07
C PRO A 42 4.52 0.36 -13.86
N GLY A 43 5.03 -0.85 -14.08
CA GLY A 43 4.28 -1.96 -14.66
C GLY A 43 3.20 -2.46 -13.71
N LEU A 44 2.19 -3.15 -14.25
CA LEU A 44 1.10 -3.71 -13.44
C LEU A 44 1.61 -4.67 -12.37
N ARG A 45 2.61 -5.50 -12.70
CA ARG A 45 3.22 -6.44 -11.75
C ARG A 45 3.86 -5.70 -10.57
N ALA A 46 4.64 -4.65 -10.83
CA ALA A 46 5.28 -3.85 -9.79
C ALA A 46 4.24 -3.13 -8.90
N CYS A 47 3.12 -2.69 -9.48
CA CYS A 47 2.02 -2.10 -8.71
C CYS A 47 1.36 -3.13 -7.79
N GLN A 48 1.10 -4.34 -8.30
CA GLN A 48 0.51 -5.43 -7.51
C GLN A 48 1.42 -5.86 -6.36
N ASP A 49 2.72 -5.96 -6.62
CA ASP A 49 3.74 -6.30 -5.61
C ASP A 49 3.75 -5.26 -4.47
N LEU A 50 3.80 -3.97 -4.83
CA LEU A 50 3.75 -2.86 -3.88
C LEU A 50 2.48 -2.89 -3.02
N ILE A 51 1.33 -3.15 -3.64
CA ILE A 51 0.04 -3.21 -2.94
C ILE A 51 0.00 -4.40 -1.99
N ALA A 52 0.49 -5.57 -2.41
CA ALA A 52 0.53 -6.76 -1.57
C ALA A 52 1.43 -6.56 -0.35
N GLU A 53 2.61 -5.98 -0.53
CA GLU A 53 3.51 -5.66 0.58
C GLU A 53 2.94 -4.60 1.52
N ARG A 54 2.33 -3.54 0.98
CA ARG A 54 1.65 -2.53 1.81
C ARG A 54 0.48 -3.12 2.57
N GLY A 55 -0.31 -3.99 1.94
CA GLY A 55 -1.37 -4.74 2.60
C GLY A 55 -0.86 -5.60 3.74
N ALA A 56 0.25 -6.30 3.56
CA ALA A 56 0.88 -7.09 4.62
C ALA A 56 1.36 -6.23 5.79
N VAL A 57 1.92 -5.04 5.52
CA VAL A 57 2.35 -4.10 6.57
C VAL A 57 1.14 -3.52 7.32
N LEU A 58 0.07 -3.18 6.63
CA LEU A 58 -1.16 -2.65 7.25
C LEU A 58 -1.90 -3.72 8.05
N ALA A 59 -1.96 -4.95 7.54
CA ALA A 59 -2.52 -6.09 8.26
C ALA A 59 -1.65 -6.51 9.45
N GLY A 60 -0.32 -6.38 9.35
CA GLY A 60 0.61 -6.66 10.45
C GLY A 60 0.67 -5.56 11.51
N GLY A 61 0.28 -4.33 11.17
CA GLY A 61 0.09 -3.21 12.10
C GLY A 61 -1.30 -3.14 12.73
N ALA A 62 -2.27 -3.86 12.17
CA ALA A 62 -3.51 -4.20 12.85
C ALA A 62 -3.20 -5.31 13.86
N GLU A 63 -2.70 -4.93 15.03
CA GLU A 63 -2.39 -5.89 16.10
C GLU A 63 -3.59 -6.82 16.34
N PRO A 64 -3.44 -8.15 16.17
CA PRO A 64 -4.47 -9.10 16.54
C PRO A 64 -4.50 -9.21 18.06
N GLY A 65 -5.23 -8.32 18.72
CA GLY A 65 -5.63 -8.44 20.12
C GLY A 65 -4.51 -8.14 21.12
N SER A 66 -4.74 -7.15 21.97
CA SER A 66 -4.23 -7.22 23.34
C SER A 66 -4.79 -8.51 23.96
N PRO A 67 -3.96 -9.48 24.42
CA PRO A 67 -4.45 -10.45 25.37
C PRO A 67 -4.74 -9.66 26.64
N GLY A 68 -6.02 -9.60 27.01
CA GLY A 68 -6.43 -9.07 28.30
C GLY A 68 -5.67 -9.82 29.40
N LEU A 69 -4.69 -9.14 29.99
CA LEU A 69 -4.13 -9.55 31.26
C LEU A 69 -5.14 -9.13 32.34
N THR A 70 -6.18 -9.94 32.51
CA THR A 70 -6.98 -9.95 33.72
C THR A 70 -6.11 -10.58 34.80
N SER A 71 -5.65 -9.77 35.74
CA SER A 71 -4.97 -10.21 36.97
C SER A 71 -5.92 -10.18 38.15
#